data_AF-A0A1F7LWP5-F1
#
_entry.id   AF-A0A1F7LWP5-F1
#
_cell.length_a   1.000
_cell.length_b   1.000
_cell.length_c   1.000
_cell.angle_alpha   90.00
_cell.angle_beta   90.00
_cell.angle_gamma   90.00
#
_symmetry.space_group_name_H-M   'P 1'
#
loop_
_entity.id
_entity.type
_entity.pdbx_description
1 polymer ?
#
loop_
_entity_poly.entity_id
_entity_poly.type
_entity_poly.pdbx_seq_one_letter_code
_entity_poly.pdbx_strand_id
1 'polypeptide(L)'
;MTARARGTRKNQSADRAEERALLERLSRGLSEEEIQRVLPCAILALDERGRERLVARLGEETGGTLGRLLVSRGRSRTAAKPSPGSAKIHEEWGKTWDEWEACVAESGDEDGRYVVREHHWEEPYLDGSSLAQDLEPIAARMRKILERVMDEGRAPEFSFLTAIKDLDAEIGSGLPEWMDPSSGDGCPLGPEVTGCLLEWEWRARRRDGRSASELADAIRTLEASARIVSLDGDTIARFILGLGDTDQQVVLNGIAAHRSASHWAAVLGIAHSGWFKIHQELARRWNPALFEANSRENIAQDWELALPLVADRLRRKSFDQAWPLIEESVRALLRLKTGEAWDPRETLLISHPVLRYWSERPAGVFRLLESWRKVATGLGQDELACALELQVALGRRWADGDAALEAFRRVPSPRFASMRDRLFVDWRSLIGEATLGQDAGGRQSPGSVWVHALVDAARARAHGAPSFRRAVRRWIEDTGRAPAGLQQSRDALGTLTLDLDRGSSLRRASPTLHRLLSTGWPGEPAVTASRRRWVERLGVADLFADVLDFWRRHAASLVPDPANATGSNYNDCAEWLAAVFELDPAAYRRVVRGWAGPHARRKNLWLAITRKQLPL
;
A
#
# COMPACT_ATOMS: atom_id res chain seq x y z
N MET A 1 -15.16 68.67 28.59
CA MET A 1 -15.58 67.87 27.42
C MET A 1 -15.76 66.39 27.82
N THR A 2 -16.74 66.08 28.68
CA THR A 2 -16.93 64.74 29.29
C THR A 2 -18.42 64.41 29.55
N ALA A 3 -19.34 64.92 28.72
CA ALA A 3 -20.79 64.71 28.91
C ALA A 3 -21.47 63.86 27.82
N ARG A 4 -20.87 63.68 26.63
CA ARG A 4 -21.54 63.01 25.48
C ARG A 4 -21.47 61.48 25.49
N ALA A 5 -20.52 60.87 26.21
CA ALA A 5 -20.38 59.40 26.27
C ALA A 5 -21.29 58.74 27.33
N ARG A 6 -21.82 59.51 28.30
CA ARG A 6 -22.65 58.98 29.39
C ARG A 6 -24.12 58.76 29.00
N GLY A 7 -24.62 59.51 28.01
CA GLY A 7 -26.01 59.41 27.52
C GLY A 7 -26.27 58.22 26.61
N THR A 8 -25.33 57.91 25.71
CA THR A 8 -25.46 56.79 24.75
C THR A 8 -25.40 55.41 25.42
N ARG A 9 -24.54 55.24 26.43
CA ARG A 9 -24.48 53.99 27.23
C ARG A 9 -25.72 53.74 28.07
N LYS A 10 -26.39 54.81 28.56
CA LYS A 10 -27.60 54.69 29.40
C LYS A 10 -28.83 54.29 28.56
N ASN A 11 -28.96 54.83 27.35
CA ASN A 11 -30.03 54.44 26.42
C ASN A 11 -29.83 53.03 25.85
N GLN A 12 -28.61 52.61 25.50
CA GLN A 12 -28.37 51.23 25.04
C GLN A 12 -28.64 50.18 26.12
N SER A 13 -28.41 50.51 27.40
CA SER A 13 -28.71 49.63 28.54
C SER A 13 -30.22 49.47 28.75
N ALA A 14 -30.98 50.56 28.63
CA ALA A 14 -32.43 50.56 28.72
C ALA A 14 -33.07 49.79 27.55
N ASP A 15 -32.61 50.03 26.31
CA ASP A 15 -33.08 49.32 25.12
C ASP A 15 -32.84 47.80 25.23
N ARG A 16 -31.66 47.36 25.72
CA ARG A 16 -31.39 45.91 25.93
C ARG A 16 -32.25 45.29 27.03
N ALA A 17 -32.62 46.07 28.06
CA ALA A 17 -33.51 45.60 29.12
C ALA A 17 -34.94 45.45 28.59
N GLU A 18 -35.41 46.37 27.75
CA GLU A 18 -36.70 46.26 27.06
C GLU A 18 -36.72 45.11 26.04
N GLU A 19 -35.64 44.91 25.28
CA GLU A 19 -35.50 43.76 24.36
C GLU A 19 -35.61 42.42 25.11
N ARG A 20 -34.95 42.28 26.27
CA ARG A 20 -35.05 41.09 27.10
C ARG A 20 -36.45 40.88 27.67
N ALA A 21 -37.07 41.94 28.19
CA ALA A 21 -38.42 41.87 28.73
C ALA A 21 -39.45 41.52 27.65
N LEU A 22 -39.24 41.98 26.41
CA LEU A 22 -40.06 41.62 25.26
C LEU A 22 -39.87 40.15 24.88
N LEU A 23 -38.61 39.67 24.84
CA LEU A 23 -38.31 38.27 24.55
C LEU A 23 -38.93 37.32 25.59
N GLU A 24 -38.86 37.66 26.89
CA GLU A 24 -39.49 36.89 27.97
C GLU A 24 -41.02 36.84 27.87
N ARG A 25 -41.64 37.94 27.41
CA ARG A 25 -43.09 37.96 27.20
C ARG A 25 -43.50 37.14 25.98
N LEU A 26 -42.70 37.16 24.92
CA LEU A 26 -42.92 36.34 23.73
C LEU A 26 -42.75 34.85 24.07
N SER A 27 -41.71 34.46 24.83
CA SER A 27 -41.46 33.06 25.21
C SER A 27 -42.50 32.45 26.15
N ARG A 28 -43.25 33.28 26.91
CA ARG A 28 -44.38 32.80 27.74
C ARG A 28 -45.68 32.61 26.96
N GLY A 29 -45.85 33.30 25.84
CA GLY A 29 -47.11 33.36 25.08
C GLY A 29 -47.10 32.62 23.75
N LEU A 30 -45.91 32.31 23.21
CA LEU A 30 -45.72 31.68 21.91
C LEU A 30 -44.77 30.51 22.03
N SER A 31 -44.97 29.50 21.20
CA SER A 31 -44.00 28.40 21.05
C SER A 31 -42.71 28.88 20.40
N GLU A 32 -41.64 28.09 20.57
CA GLU A 32 -40.33 28.42 20.00
C GLU A 32 -40.36 28.54 18.46
N GLU A 33 -41.14 27.68 17.78
CA GLU A 33 -41.36 27.72 16.34
C GLU A 33 -42.08 29.01 15.90
N GLU A 34 -43.06 29.47 16.69
CA GLU A 34 -43.78 30.72 16.43
C GLU A 34 -42.85 31.92 16.61
N ILE A 35 -42.01 31.93 17.63
CA ILE A 35 -41.02 32.98 17.88
C ILE A 35 -39.97 33.03 16.75
N GLN A 36 -39.47 31.88 16.32
CA GLN A 36 -38.54 31.77 15.20
C GLN A 36 -39.17 32.25 13.87
N ARG A 37 -40.50 32.15 13.72
CA ARG A 37 -41.24 32.67 12.54
C ARG A 37 -41.48 34.18 12.60
N VAL A 38 -41.66 34.76 13.78
CA VAL A 38 -41.92 36.20 13.94
C VAL A 38 -40.76 37.03 13.39
N LEU A 39 -39.51 36.63 13.65
CA LEU A 39 -38.34 37.41 13.27
C LEU A 39 -38.16 37.55 11.74
N PRO A 40 -38.18 36.47 10.92
CA PRO A 40 -38.15 36.59 9.46
C PRO A 40 -39.34 37.37 8.91
N CYS A 41 -40.55 37.16 9.44
CA CYS A 41 -41.75 37.86 8.98
C CYS A 41 -41.68 39.37 9.27
N ALA A 42 -41.23 39.75 10.46
CA ALA A 42 -41.04 41.15 10.84
C ALA A 42 -39.99 41.83 9.96
N ILE A 43 -38.85 41.16 9.71
CA ILE A 43 -37.79 41.70 8.85
C ILE A 43 -38.28 41.87 7.40
N LEU A 44 -39.08 40.92 6.89
CA LEU A 44 -39.65 41.01 5.54
C LEU A 44 -40.72 42.10 5.41
N ALA A 45 -41.47 42.38 6.48
CA ALA A 45 -42.48 43.43 6.53
C ALA A 45 -41.88 44.85 6.55
N LEU A 46 -40.59 45.01 6.86
CA LEU A 46 -39.91 46.31 6.80
C LEU A 46 -39.65 46.75 5.37
N ASP A 47 -39.87 48.04 5.10
CA ASP A 47 -39.43 48.74 3.89
C ASP A 47 -37.89 48.91 3.87
N GLU A 48 -37.34 49.33 2.74
CA GLU A 48 -35.89 49.43 2.54
C GLU A 48 -35.22 50.36 3.58
N ARG A 49 -35.85 51.50 3.87
CA ARG A 49 -35.41 52.42 4.94
C ARG A 49 -35.52 51.79 6.34
N GLY A 50 -36.54 50.98 6.59
CA GLY A 50 -36.70 50.23 7.83
C GLY A 50 -35.61 49.18 8.03
N ARG A 51 -35.22 48.48 6.95
CA ARG A 51 -34.12 47.52 6.97
C ARG A 51 -32.76 48.19 7.16
N GLU A 52 -32.51 49.34 6.53
CA GLU A 52 -31.30 50.14 6.75
C GLU A 52 -31.18 50.63 8.20
N ARG A 53 -32.28 51.10 8.79
CA ARG A 53 -32.32 51.49 10.21
C ARG A 53 -32.08 50.31 11.14
N LEU A 54 -32.62 49.13 10.81
CA LEU A 54 -32.39 47.90 11.58
C LEU A 54 -30.92 47.47 11.50
N VAL A 55 -30.33 47.47 10.30
CA VAL A 55 -28.90 47.19 10.07
C VAL A 55 -28.02 48.16 10.87
N ALA A 56 -28.34 49.45 10.84
CA ALA A 56 -27.59 50.45 11.62
C ALA A 56 -27.73 50.27 13.13
N ARG A 57 -28.92 49.87 13.64
CA ARG A 57 -29.14 49.61 15.08
C ARG A 57 -28.43 48.35 15.58
N LEU A 58 -28.33 47.32 14.74
CA LEU A 58 -27.66 46.06 15.09
C LEU A 58 -26.12 46.19 15.14
N GLY A 59 -25.58 47.35 14.78
CA GLY A 59 -24.15 47.61 14.73
C GLY A 59 -23.52 47.13 13.42
N GLU A 60 -22.28 47.58 13.17
CA GLU A 60 -21.58 47.41 11.90
C GLU A 60 -21.44 45.93 11.48
N GLU A 61 -21.23 45.05 12.44
CA GLU A 61 -20.92 43.64 12.20
C GLU A 61 -22.16 42.75 12.02
N THR A 62 -23.07 42.75 12.99
CA THR A 62 -24.34 42.00 12.94
C THR A 62 -25.27 42.59 11.89
N GLY A 63 -25.33 43.92 11.80
CA GLY A 63 -26.05 44.64 10.76
C GLY A 63 -25.48 44.37 9.37
N GLY A 64 -24.15 44.41 9.20
CA GLY A 64 -23.51 44.10 7.93
C GLY A 64 -23.78 42.67 7.45
N THR A 65 -23.80 41.71 8.37
CA THR A 65 -24.15 40.31 8.07
C THR A 65 -25.62 40.16 7.66
N LEU A 66 -26.54 40.78 8.41
CA LEU A 66 -27.97 40.80 8.08
C LEU A 66 -28.21 41.48 6.72
N GLY A 67 -27.52 42.59 6.45
CA GLY A 67 -27.59 43.29 5.16
C GLY A 67 -27.19 42.40 3.98
N ARG A 68 -26.09 41.66 4.10
CA ARG A 68 -25.66 40.68 3.06
C ARG A 68 -26.68 39.56 2.85
N LEU A 69 -27.25 39.02 3.93
CA LEU A 69 -28.29 37.98 3.89
C LEU A 69 -29.58 38.45 3.20
N LEU A 70 -29.93 39.73 3.38
CA LEU A 70 -31.12 40.32 2.76
C LEU A 70 -30.89 40.65 1.28
N VAL A 71 -29.68 41.07 0.89
CA VAL A 71 -29.30 41.38 -0.50
C VAL A 71 -29.14 40.11 -1.35
N SER A 72 -28.59 39.03 -0.79
CA SER A 72 -28.40 37.75 -1.49
C SER A 72 -29.72 37.06 -1.89
N ARG A 73 -30.85 37.46 -1.30
CA ARG A 73 -32.19 36.99 -1.68
C ARG A 73 -32.67 37.56 -3.02
N GLY A 74 -32.09 38.66 -3.50
CA GLY A 74 -32.51 39.36 -4.72
C GLY A 74 -31.77 38.98 -6.01
N ARG A 75 -30.69 38.18 -5.94
CA ARG A 75 -29.88 37.78 -7.11
C ARG A 75 -29.55 36.30 -7.08
N SER A 76 -30.10 35.55 -8.05
CA SER A 76 -29.76 34.23 -8.62
C SER A 76 -29.09 33.15 -7.72
N ARG A 77 -29.43 31.88 -7.99
CA ARG A 77 -28.98 30.62 -7.33
C ARG A 77 -27.46 30.34 -7.32
N THR A 78 -26.60 31.33 -7.56
CA THR A 78 -25.13 31.23 -7.52
C THR A 78 -24.48 32.19 -6.50
N ALA A 79 -25.24 32.78 -5.59
CA ALA A 79 -24.68 33.60 -4.51
C ALA A 79 -23.91 32.73 -3.49
N ALA A 80 -22.64 33.07 -3.26
CA ALA A 80 -21.78 32.46 -2.25
C ALA A 80 -22.50 32.35 -0.89
N LYS A 81 -22.28 31.23 -0.18
CA LYS A 81 -22.84 31.03 1.16
C LYS A 81 -22.54 32.26 2.04
N PRO A 82 -23.52 32.78 2.80
CA PRO A 82 -23.30 33.94 3.65
C PRO A 82 -22.17 33.66 4.64
N SER A 83 -21.18 34.56 4.70
CA SER A 83 -20.12 34.47 5.71
C SER A 83 -20.72 34.74 7.10
N PRO A 84 -20.52 33.85 8.10
CA PRO A 84 -21.07 34.03 9.45
C PRO A 84 -20.64 35.36 10.09
N GLY A 85 -21.47 35.95 10.95
CA GLY A 85 -21.03 37.08 11.79
C GLY A 85 -20.00 36.62 12.84
N SER A 86 -19.20 37.53 13.40
CA SER A 86 -18.18 37.17 14.40
C SER A 86 -18.75 36.45 15.62
N ALA A 87 -19.92 36.86 16.13
CA ALA A 87 -20.58 36.16 17.23
C ALA A 87 -20.86 34.68 16.90
N LYS A 88 -21.21 34.38 15.64
CA LYS A 88 -21.45 33.00 15.20
C LYS A 88 -20.16 32.20 15.04
N ILE A 89 -19.05 32.85 14.70
CA ILE A 89 -17.73 32.21 14.69
C ILE A 89 -17.25 31.89 16.09
N HIS A 90 -17.47 32.80 17.04
CA HIS A 90 -17.11 32.54 18.44
C HIS A 90 -17.95 31.38 19.01
N GLU A 91 -19.25 31.36 18.73
CA GLU A 91 -20.13 30.24 19.11
C GLU A 91 -19.68 28.91 18.46
N GLU A 92 -19.38 28.92 17.15
CA GLU A 92 -18.93 27.72 16.44
C GLU A 92 -17.57 27.24 16.95
N TRP A 93 -16.64 28.15 17.20
CA TRP A 93 -15.32 27.83 17.78
C TRP A 93 -15.46 27.20 19.16
N GLY A 94 -16.23 27.84 20.06
CA GLY A 94 -16.51 27.31 21.39
C GLY A 94 -17.13 25.92 21.31
N LYS A 95 -18.16 25.75 20.47
CA LYS A 95 -18.79 24.44 20.27
C LYS A 95 -17.82 23.37 19.77
N THR A 96 -17.00 23.67 18.76
CA THR A 96 -16.02 22.70 18.27
C THR A 96 -14.96 22.37 19.32
N TRP A 97 -14.60 23.35 20.16
CA TRP A 97 -13.63 23.16 21.22
C TRP A 97 -14.19 22.30 22.37
N ASP A 98 -15.45 22.55 22.77
CA ASP A 98 -16.15 21.71 23.75
C ASP A 98 -16.27 20.25 23.28
N GLU A 99 -16.56 20.04 21.99
CA GLU A 99 -16.58 18.70 21.38
C GLU A 99 -15.20 18.03 21.39
N TRP A 100 -14.14 18.81 21.11
CA TRP A 100 -12.76 18.33 21.18
C TRP A 100 -12.40 17.90 22.61
N GLU A 101 -12.61 18.77 23.59
CA GLU A 101 -12.31 18.48 25.01
C GLU A 101 -13.08 17.27 25.52
N ALA A 102 -14.34 17.10 25.12
CA ALA A 102 -15.12 15.90 25.44
C ALA A 102 -14.47 14.62 24.89
N CYS A 103 -13.99 14.66 23.64
CA CYS A 103 -13.27 13.52 23.06
C CYS A 103 -11.95 13.23 23.79
N VAL A 104 -11.21 14.27 24.17
CA VAL A 104 -9.94 14.11 24.90
C VAL A 104 -10.18 13.56 26.31
N ALA A 105 -11.15 14.08 27.04
CA ALA A 105 -11.46 13.61 28.39
C ALA A 105 -11.85 12.13 28.43
N GLU A 106 -12.64 11.66 27.45
CA GLU A 106 -13.02 10.25 27.35
C GLU A 106 -11.87 9.33 26.89
N SER A 107 -10.77 9.88 26.37
CA SER A 107 -9.63 9.09 25.87
C SER A 107 -8.68 8.61 26.96
N GLY A 108 -8.68 9.26 28.12
CA GLY A 108 -7.94 8.85 29.32
C GLY A 108 -8.79 8.05 30.32
N ASP A 109 -10.07 7.78 30.02
CA ASP A 109 -10.98 7.07 30.92
C ASP A 109 -11.02 5.57 30.59
N GLU A 110 -10.79 4.71 31.59
CA GLU A 110 -10.87 3.24 31.48
C GLU A 110 -12.26 2.75 31.05
N ASP A 111 -13.31 3.46 31.46
CA ASP A 111 -14.70 3.20 31.09
C ASP A 111 -15.14 4.07 29.89
N GLY A 112 -14.20 4.82 29.31
CA GLY A 112 -14.39 5.72 28.19
C GLY A 112 -14.69 4.97 26.88
N ARG A 113 -15.31 5.68 25.93
CA ARG A 113 -15.80 5.09 24.67
C ARG A 113 -14.72 4.52 23.76
N TYR A 114 -13.45 4.87 24.01
CA TYR A 114 -12.31 4.43 23.21
C TYR A 114 -11.53 3.28 23.84
N VAL A 115 -11.89 2.85 25.05
CA VAL A 115 -11.36 1.63 25.65
C VAL A 115 -12.26 0.48 25.22
N VAL A 116 -11.73 -0.35 24.31
CA VAL A 116 -12.49 -1.41 23.66
C VAL A 116 -12.04 -2.77 24.19
N ARG A 117 -13.02 -3.65 24.38
CA ARG A 117 -12.81 -5.07 24.64
C ARG A 117 -13.70 -5.89 23.71
N GLU A 118 -13.12 -6.41 22.62
CA GLU A 118 -13.86 -7.18 21.60
C GLU A 118 -14.43 -8.48 22.16
N HIS A 119 -13.65 -9.15 23.00
CA HIS A 119 -14.05 -10.37 23.68
C HIS A 119 -13.82 -10.29 25.19
N HIS A 120 -14.73 -10.86 25.98
CA HIS A 120 -14.66 -10.79 27.45
C HIS A 120 -13.43 -11.47 28.07
N TRP A 121 -12.70 -12.28 27.30
CA TRP A 121 -11.44 -12.93 27.70
C TRP A 121 -10.19 -12.17 27.25
N GLU A 122 -10.34 -11.09 26.48
CA GLU A 122 -9.25 -10.24 26.04
C GLU A 122 -9.08 -9.06 27.00
N GLU A 123 -7.84 -8.61 27.13
CA GLU A 123 -7.51 -7.39 27.87
C GLU A 123 -8.05 -6.18 27.09
N PRO A 124 -8.72 -5.22 27.77
CA PRO A 124 -9.13 -3.98 27.12
C PRO A 124 -7.92 -3.23 26.58
N TYR A 125 -8.10 -2.57 25.44
CA TYR A 125 -7.08 -1.75 24.81
C TYR A 125 -7.65 -0.44 24.32
N LEU A 126 -6.79 0.57 24.17
CA LEU A 126 -7.17 1.85 23.58
C LEU A 126 -7.30 1.73 22.05
N ASP A 127 -8.49 2.00 21.53
CA ASP A 127 -8.72 2.22 20.11
C ASP A 127 -8.45 3.68 19.73
N GLY A 128 -7.17 4.01 19.60
CA GLY A 128 -6.74 5.35 19.18
C GLY A 128 -7.13 5.70 17.75
N SER A 129 -7.47 4.71 16.91
CA SER A 129 -7.99 4.96 15.56
C SER A 129 -9.40 5.53 15.60
N SER A 130 -10.28 5.03 16.47
CA SER A 130 -11.62 5.59 16.67
C SER A 130 -11.56 7.01 17.24
N LEU A 131 -10.66 7.27 18.19
CA LEU A 131 -10.42 8.64 18.68
C LEU A 131 -10.00 9.58 17.56
N ALA A 132 -9.02 9.19 16.74
CA ALA A 132 -8.61 10.00 15.59
C ALA A 132 -9.75 10.23 14.59
N GLN A 133 -10.58 9.22 14.34
CA GLN A 133 -11.75 9.33 13.45
C GLN A 133 -12.78 10.35 13.93
N ASP A 134 -12.93 10.55 15.24
CA ASP A 134 -13.85 11.54 15.80
C ASP A 134 -13.25 12.94 15.87
N LEU A 135 -11.93 13.05 16.10
CA LEU A 135 -11.22 14.33 16.11
C LEU A 135 -11.14 14.96 14.70
N GLU A 136 -11.04 14.15 13.64
CA GLU A 136 -10.89 14.63 12.26
C GLU A 136 -12.07 15.51 11.76
N PRO A 137 -13.35 15.10 11.90
CA PRO A 137 -14.49 15.95 11.55
C PRO A 137 -14.57 17.24 12.37
N ILE A 138 -14.17 17.20 13.64
CA ILE A 138 -14.13 18.37 14.53
C ILE A 138 -13.07 19.35 14.01
N ALA A 139 -11.86 18.86 13.74
CA ALA A 139 -10.78 19.66 13.16
C ALA A 139 -11.16 20.23 11.78
N ALA A 140 -11.85 19.47 10.93
CA ALA A 140 -12.35 19.94 9.64
C ALA A 140 -13.34 21.12 9.77
N ARG A 141 -14.11 21.19 10.87
CA ARG A 141 -14.96 22.35 11.19
C ARG A 141 -14.13 23.52 11.71
N MET A 142 -13.21 23.27 12.63
CA MET A 142 -12.29 24.28 13.17
C MET A 142 -11.51 24.96 12.04
N ARG A 143 -10.94 24.19 11.12
CA ARG A 143 -10.14 24.67 9.99
C ARG A 143 -10.85 25.72 9.14
N LYS A 144 -12.16 25.56 8.93
CA LYS A 144 -12.98 26.50 8.12
C LYS A 144 -13.13 27.88 8.74
N ILE A 145 -13.00 27.97 10.07
CA ILE A 145 -13.16 29.23 10.82
C ILE A 145 -11.83 29.75 11.39
N LEU A 146 -10.77 28.93 11.35
CA LEU A 146 -9.47 29.15 11.99
C LEU A 146 -8.88 30.53 11.67
N GLU A 147 -8.83 30.91 10.39
CA GLU A 147 -8.29 32.20 9.95
C GLU A 147 -9.01 33.38 10.62
N ARG A 148 -10.35 33.33 10.67
CA ARG A 148 -11.15 34.40 11.27
C ARG A 148 -11.04 34.44 12.79
N VAL A 149 -11.00 33.27 13.44
CA VAL A 149 -10.79 33.18 14.90
C VAL A 149 -9.47 33.85 15.28
N MET A 150 -8.42 33.61 14.49
CA MET A 150 -7.13 34.25 14.69
C MET A 150 -7.17 35.76 14.43
N ASP A 151 -7.70 36.20 13.29
CA ASP A 151 -7.74 37.63 12.89
C ASP A 151 -8.58 38.48 13.84
N GLU A 152 -9.66 37.92 14.37
CA GLU A 152 -10.52 38.58 15.36
C GLU A 152 -9.98 38.48 16.80
N GLY A 153 -8.80 37.86 17.00
CA GLY A 153 -8.13 37.77 18.30
C GLY A 153 -8.92 37.03 19.37
N ARG A 154 -9.72 36.03 18.97
CA ARG A 154 -10.73 35.40 19.84
C ARG A 154 -10.17 34.34 20.79
N ALA A 155 -8.97 33.83 20.53
CA ALA A 155 -8.27 32.88 21.38
C ALA A 155 -6.76 33.20 21.40
N PRO A 156 -6.35 34.32 22.03
CA PRO A 156 -4.97 34.82 21.95
C PRO A 156 -3.95 33.97 22.70
N GLU A 157 -4.39 33.21 23.71
CA GLU A 157 -3.55 32.32 24.51
C GLU A 157 -3.58 30.86 24.01
N PHE A 158 -4.38 30.59 22.98
CA PHE A 158 -4.57 29.23 22.49
C PHE A 158 -3.39 28.72 21.66
N SER A 159 -3.03 27.46 21.89
CA SER A 159 -1.91 26.77 21.25
C SER A 159 -2.36 25.36 20.88
N PHE A 160 -2.43 25.08 19.58
CA PHE A 160 -2.71 23.71 19.13
C PHE A 160 -1.57 22.77 19.54
N LEU A 161 -0.34 23.27 19.60
CA LEU A 161 0.79 22.46 20.05
C LEU A 161 0.61 22.01 21.51
N THR A 162 0.06 22.87 22.37
CA THR A 162 -0.28 22.51 23.75
C THR A 162 -1.45 21.55 23.78
N ALA A 163 -2.51 21.79 23.00
CA ALA A 163 -3.65 20.88 22.91
C ALA A 163 -3.28 19.44 22.52
N ILE A 164 -2.34 19.26 21.58
CA ILE A 164 -1.86 17.93 21.20
C ILE A 164 -0.99 17.29 22.30
N LYS A 165 -0.22 18.09 23.05
CA LYS A 165 0.52 17.58 24.23
C LYS A 165 -0.40 17.17 25.36
N ASP A 166 -1.45 17.95 25.59
CA ASP A 166 -2.45 17.66 26.61
C ASP A 166 -3.20 16.38 26.24
N LEU A 167 -3.52 16.17 24.95
CA LEU A 167 -4.08 14.90 24.46
C LEU A 167 -3.14 13.70 24.72
N ASP A 168 -1.85 13.80 24.35
CA ASP A 168 -0.89 12.72 24.58
C ASP A 168 -0.71 12.43 26.08
N ALA A 169 -0.70 13.46 26.92
CA ALA A 169 -0.60 13.35 28.36
C ALA A 169 -1.87 12.77 29.01
N GLU A 170 -3.05 13.17 28.55
CA GLU A 170 -4.33 12.68 29.06
C GLU A 170 -4.44 11.18 28.84
N ILE A 171 -4.13 10.70 27.62
CA ILE A 171 -4.13 9.26 27.34
C ILE A 171 -3.04 8.55 28.15
N GLY A 172 -1.84 9.11 28.20
CA GLY A 172 -0.69 8.48 28.84
C GLY A 172 -0.74 8.44 30.36
N SER A 173 -1.52 9.31 31.00
CA SER A 173 -1.66 9.38 32.46
C SER A 173 -3.03 8.97 32.98
N GLY A 174 -4.06 9.06 32.16
CA GLY A 174 -5.42 8.66 32.51
C GLY A 174 -5.61 7.14 32.52
N LEU A 175 -4.92 6.43 31.62
CA LEU A 175 -5.03 4.97 31.52
C LEU A 175 -4.10 4.24 32.52
N PRO A 176 -4.48 3.04 33.01
CA PRO A 176 -3.67 2.23 33.91
C PRO A 176 -2.31 1.85 33.35
N GLU A 177 -1.33 1.69 34.24
CA GLU A 177 0.03 1.26 33.87
C GLU A 177 0.08 -0.09 33.13
N TRP A 178 -0.91 -0.97 33.33
CA TRP A 178 -0.98 -2.27 32.64
C TRP A 178 -1.49 -2.15 31.20
N MET A 179 -2.23 -1.07 30.87
CA MET A 179 -2.73 -0.79 29.54
C MET A 179 -1.73 0.14 28.84
N ASP A 180 -0.63 -0.42 28.33
CA ASP A 180 0.42 0.37 27.66
C ASP A 180 -0.12 0.96 26.34
N PRO A 181 -0.48 2.26 26.29
CA PRO A 181 -1.07 2.86 25.10
C PRO A 181 -0.02 3.06 24.00
N SER A 182 1.27 2.89 24.32
CA SER A 182 2.39 2.94 23.39
C SER A 182 2.76 1.58 22.78
N SER A 183 2.14 0.48 23.24
CA SER A 183 2.36 -0.87 22.72
C SER A 183 1.44 -1.27 21.55
N GLY A 184 0.36 -0.51 21.32
CA GLY A 184 -0.60 -0.69 20.22
C GLY A 184 -0.40 0.27 19.03
N ASP A 185 -1.43 0.46 18.19
CA ASP A 185 -1.40 1.33 16.99
C ASP A 185 -1.31 2.84 17.31
N GLY A 186 -1.25 3.22 18.59
CA GLY A 186 -1.24 4.60 19.04
C GLY A 186 -2.50 5.37 18.62
N CYS A 187 -2.40 6.70 18.60
CA CYS A 187 -3.43 7.60 18.08
C CYS A 187 -2.89 8.34 16.84
N PRO A 188 -3.09 7.79 15.62
CA PRO A 188 -2.61 8.42 14.40
C PRO A 188 -3.56 9.55 13.97
N LEU A 189 -3.20 10.78 14.29
CA LEU A 189 -3.97 11.96 13.90
C LEU A 189 -3.90 12.16 12.39
N GLY A 190 -5.05 12.43 11.80
CA GLY A 190 -5.19 12.56 10.37
C GLY A 190 -4.80 13.94 9.83
N PRO A 191 -5.11 14.18 8.54
CA PRO A 191 -4.71 15.38 7.83
C PRO A 191 -5.41 16.66 8.30
N GLU A 192 -6.63 16.60 8.83
CA GLU A 192 -7.35 17.82 9.26
C GLU A 192 -6.84 18.30 10.62
N VAL A 193 -6.62 17.41 11.58
CA VAL A 193 -6.02 17.76 12.87
C VAL A 193 -4.60 18.31 12.66
N THR A 194 -3.78 17.56 11.91
CA THR A 194 -2.41 17.98 11.59
C THR A 194 -2.40 19.31 10.82
N GLY A 195 -3.36 19.51 9.91
CA GLY A 195 -3.54 20.76 9.16
C GLY A 195 -3.87 21.95 10.05
N CYS A 196 -4.81 21.79 11.00
CA CYS A 196 -5.15 22.83 11.99
C CYS A 196 -3.94 23.24 12.82
N LEU A 197 -3.19 22.26 13.34
CA LEU A 197 -1.94 22.50 14.07
C LEU A 197 -0.97 23.34 13.26
N LEU A 198 -0.63 22.92 12.04
CA LEU A 198 0.34 23.60 11.20
C LEU A 198 -0.09 25.01 10.82
N GLU A 199 -1.36 25.20 10.44
CA GLU A 199 -1.90 26.49 10.05
C GLU A 199 -1.95 27.49 11.21
N TRP A 200 -2.40 27.06 12.39
CA TRP A 200 -2.45 27.91 13.58
C TRP A 200 -1.06 28.32 14.03
N GLU A 201 -0.19 27.33 14.26
CA GLU A 201 1.15 27.53 14.80
C GLU A 201 2.02 28.36 13.86
N TRP A 202 1.81 28.26 12.55
CA TRP A 202 2.48 29.09 11.56
C TRP A 202 2.00 30.54 11.61
N ARG A 203 0.69 30.78 11.57
CA ARG A 203 0.11 32.13 11.61
C ARG A 203 0.47 32.85 12.92
N ALA A 204 0.43 32.14 14.05
CA ALA A 204 0.80 32.69 15.36
C ALA A 204 2.27 33.13 15.37
N ARG A 205 3.18 32.24 14.94
CA ARG A 205 4.62 32.55 14.81
C ARG A 205 4.90 33.73 13.88
N ARG A 206 4.21 33.81 12.74
CA ARG A 206 4.38 34.94 11.81
C ARG A 206 4.00 36.28 12.44
N ARG A 207 2.95 36.32 13.26
CA ARG A 207 2.56 37.55 14.00
C ARG A 207 3.62 37.96 15.01
N ASP A 208 4.26 36.99 15.64
CA ASP A 208 5.35 37.20 16.60
C ASP A 208 6.72 37.44 15.95
N GLY A 209 6.79 37.51 14.61
CA GLY A 209 8.04 37.68 13.86
C GLY A 209 8.97 36.46 13.90
N ARG A 210 8.45 35.29 14.29
CA ARG A 210 9.20 34.03 14.31
C ARG A 210 9.27 33.38 12.93
N SER A 211 10.33 32.62 12.75
CA SER A 211 10.74 31.98 11.49
C SER A 211 10.01 30.66 11.22
N ALA A 212 9.96 30.26 9.95
CA ALA A 212 9.46 28.94 9.55
C ALA A 212 10.30 27.79 10.11
N SER A 213 11.60 28.00 10.36
CA SER A 213 12.46 27.01 11.01
C SER A 213 12.04 26.74 12.45
N GLU A 214 11.62 27.76 13.20
CA GLU A 214 11.12 27.59 14.57
C GLU A 214 9.78 26.85 14.60
N LEU A 215 8.98 26.92 13.54
CA LEU A 215 7.81 26.07 13.39
C LEU A 215 8.23 24.61 13.19
N ALA A 216 9.10 24.34 12.21
CA ALA A 216 9.55 22.98 11.92
C ALA A 216 10.20 22.31 13.14
N ASP A 217 11.03 23.05 13.88
CA ASP A 217 11.66 22.56 15.12
C ASP A 217 10.64 22.28 16.22
N ALA A 218 9.60 23.11 16.36
CA ALA A 218 8.53 22.90 17.34
C ALA A 218 7.68 21.66 17.01
N ILE A 219 7.32 21.45 15.74
CA ILE A 219 6.60 20.24 15.29
C ILE A 219 7.45 19.00 15.53
N ARG A 220 8.74 19.04 15.18
CA ARG A 220 9.63 17.90 15.40
C ARG A 220 9.84 17.62 16.88
N THR A 221 9.94 18.66 17.71
CA THR A 221 10.02 18.51 19.18
C THR A 221 8.76 17.86 19.72
N LEU A 222 7.56 18.26 19.25
CA LEU A 222 6.29 17.64 19.62
C LEU A 222 6.27 16.15 19.29
N GLU A 223 6.55 15.79 18.04
CA GLU A 223 6.60 14.40 17.58
C GLU A 223 7.74 13.58 18.24
N ALA A 224 8.77 14.23 18.81
CA ALA A 224 9.82 13.54 19.56
C ALA A 224 9.42 13.29 21.02
N SER A 225 8.56 14.14 21.58
CA SER A 225 8.06 14.02 22.95
C SER A 225 6.79 13.18 23.06
N ALA A 226 5.96 13.16 22.02
CA ALA A 226 4.71 12.41 21.99
C ALA A 226 4.99 10.90 21.95
N ARG A 227 4.32 10.13 22.80
CA ARG A 227 4.53 8.68 22.91
C ARG A 227 3.40 7.87 22.27
N ILE A 228 2.20 8.44 22.22
CA ILE A 228 0.98 7.76 21.82
C ILE A 228 0.44 8.41 20.55
N VAL A 229 0.46 9.74 20.52
CA VAL A 229 -0.04 10.53 19.39
C VAL A 229 1.01 10.62 18.28
N SER A 230 0.59 10.38 17.04
CA SER A 230 1.41 10.64 15.85
C SER A 230 0.70 11.57 14.88
N LEU A 231 1.48 12.37 14.15
CA LEU A 231 0.97 13.35 13.18
C LEU A 231 1.00 12.78 11.76
N ASP A 232 0.13 13.32 10.89
CA ASP A 232 0.12 12.94 9.47
C ASP A 232 1.33 13.54 8.73
N GLY A 233 2.35 12.69 8.52
CA GLY A 233 3.61 13.08 7.90
C GLY A 233 3.45 13.62 6.47
N ASP A 234 2.47 13.15 5.71
CA ASP A 234 2.19 13.63 4.35
C ASP A 234 1.65 15.07 4.37
N THR A 235 0.82 15.41 5.35
CA THR A 235 0.32 16.77 5.56
C THR A 235 1.44 17.72 6.02
N ILE A 236 2.32 17.27 6.91
CA ILE A 236 3.54 18.03 7.27
C ILE A 236 4.38 18.31 6.02
N ALA A 237 4.66 17.29 5.22
CA ALA A 237 5.46 17.44 4.00
C ALA A 237 4.82 18.41 3.01
N ARG A 238 3.52 18.26 2.75
CA ARG A 238 2.76 19.14 1.85
C ARG A 238 2.75 20.59 2.33
N PHE A 239 2.62 20.80 3.64
CA PHE A 239 2.63 22.13 4.23
C PHE A 239 3.99 22.80 4.07
N ILE A 240 5.07 22.14 4.53
CA ILE A 240 6.43 22.69 4.48
C ILE A 240 6.89 22.96 3.04
N LEU A 241 6.62 22.02 2.12
CA LEU A 241 6.95 22.19 0.69
C LEU A 241 6.01 23.17 -0.03
N GLY A 242 4.89 23.54 0.59
CA GLY A 242 3.96 24.56 0.10
C GLY A 242 4.26 25.98 0.61
N LEU A 243 5.20 26.14 1.53
CA LEU A 243 5.65 27.45 2.01
C LEU A 243 6.31 28.28 0.89
N GLY A 244 6.38 29.59 1.06
CA GLY A 244 7.08 30.47 0.13
C GLY A 244 8.58 30.18 0.05
N ASP A 245 9.21 30.55 -1.06
CA ASP A 245 10.62 30.24 -1.34
C ASP A 245 11.58 30.67 -0.22
N THR A 246 11.37 31.86 0.36
CA THR A 246 12.16 32.36 1.50
C THR A 246 12.00 31.48 2.73
N ASP A 247 10.77 31.10 3.07
CA ASP A 247 10.48 30.28 4.24
C ASP A 247 11.02 28.86 4.09
N GLN A 248 10.96 28.28 2.88
CA GLN A 248 11.58 26.99 2.57
C GLN A 248 13.09 26.99 2.80
N GLN A 249 13.79 28.05 2.37
CA GLN A 249 15.23 28.20 2.61
C GLN A 249 15.55 28.35 4.10
N VAL A 250 14.72 29.10 4.82
CA VAL A 250 14.85 29.28 6.27
C VAL A 250 14.68 27.94 7.00
N VAL A 251 13.68 27.13 6.63
CA VAL A 251 13.49 25.77 7.18
C VAL A 251 14.70 24.90 6.91
N LEU A 252 15.21 24.86 5.66
CA LEU A 252 16.39 24.08 5.30
C LEU A 252 17.61 24.44 6.16
N ASN A 253 17.89 25.74 6.28
CA ASN A 253 19.02 26.23 7.07
C ASN A 253 18.84 25.95 8.57
N GLY A 254 17.61 26.07 9.08
CA GLY A 254 17.28 25.74 10.46
C GLY A 254 17.50 24.26 10.78
N ILE A 255 17.04 23.35 9.91
CA ILE A 255 17.27 21.91 10.06
C ILE A 255 18.78 21.61 10.01
N ALA A 256 19.51 22.21 9.07
CA ALA A 256 20.96 22.02 8.97
C ALA A 256 21.72 22.50 10.22
N ALA A 257 21.30 23.62 10.81
CA ALA A 257 21.91 24.17 12.03
C ALA A 257 21.66 23.29 13.27
N HIS A 258 20.52 22.60 13.34
CA HIS A 258 20.15 21.76 14.48
C HIS A 258 20.28 20.26 14.20
N ARG A 259 20.98 19.88 13.12
CA ARG A 259 21.11 18.47 12.68
C ARG A 259 21.67 17.53 13.75
N SER A 260 22.53 18.04 14.63
CA SER A 260 23.13 17.26 15.72
C SER A 260 22.24 17.14 16.96
N ALA A 261 21.14 17.87 17.03
CA ALA A 261 20.17 17.72 18.11
C ALA A 261 19.50 16.35 18.02
N SER A 262 19.24 15.71 19.16
CA SER A 262 18.78 14.31 19.22
C SER A 262 17.49 14.07 18.43
N HIS A 263 16.53 15.00 18.50
CA HIS A 263 15.25 14.91 17.80
C HIS A 263 15.40 14.98 16.27
N TRP A 264 16.39 15.70 15.77
CA TRP A 264 16.71 15.77 14.34
C TRP A 264 17.59 14.62 13.87
N ALA A 265 18.64 14.28 14.63
CA ALA A 265 19.57 13.21 14.27
C ALA A 265 18.85 11.86 14.11
N ALA A 266 17.86 11.58 14.97
CA ALA A 266 17.05 10.36 14.92
C ALA A 266 16.26 10.19 13.61
N VAL A 267 15.79 11.28 13.00
CA VAL A 267 14.98 11.25 11.77
C VAL A 267 15.80 11.49 10.51
N LEU A 268 16.86 12.29 10.58
CA LEU A 268 17.73 12.58 9.45
C LEU A 268 18.76 11.47 9.17
N GLY A 269 19.00 10.59 10.14
CA GLY A 269 19.81 9.38 9.95
C GLY A 269 19.07 8.24 9.25
N ILE A 270 17.75 8.35 9.04
CA ILE A 270 16.90 7.31 8.46
C ILE A 270 16.35 7.80 7.12
N ALA A 271 16.82 7.21 6.01
CA ALA A 271 16.46 7.66 4.66
C ALA A 271 14.96 7.59 4.35
N HIS A 272 14.24 6.67 5.00
CA HIS A 272 12.81 6.49 4.81
C HIS A 272 11.93 7.42 5.67
N SER A 273 12.53 8.18 6.60
CA SER A 273 11.79 9.13 7.43
C SER A 273 11.15 10.25 6.59
N GLY A 274 9.94 10.66 6.96
CA GLY A 274 9.26 11.80 6.34
C GLY A 274 10.09 13.08 6.39
N TRP A 275 10.75 13.36 7.53
CA TRP A 275 11.61 14.54 7.69
C TRP A 275 12.88 14.47 6.85
N PHE A 276 13.48 13.30 6.68
CA PHE A 276 14.59 13.13 5.74
C PHE A 276 14.15 13.45 4.30
N LYS A 277 12.98 12.94 3.88
CA LYS A 277 12.43 13.22 2.54
C LYS A 277 12.13 14.71 2.33
N ILE A 278 11.52 15.38 3.32
CA ILE A 278 11.28 16.84 3.29
C ILE A 278 12.62 17.58 3.15
N HIS A 279 13.60 17.24 4.00
CA HIS A 279 14.92 17.86 3.98
C HIS A 279 15.65 17.64 2.64
N GLN A 280 15.56 16.44 2.06
CA GLN A 280 16.11 16.14 0.73
C GLN A 280 15.45 16.96 -0.38
N GLU A 281 14.13 17.10 -0.37
CA GLU A 281 13.40 17.88 -1.36
C GLU A 281 13.75 19.38 -1.28
N LEU A 282 13.85 19.93 -0.07
CA LEU A 282 14.33 21.29 0.15
C LEU A 282 15.79 21.46 -0.30
N ALA A 283 16.68 20.54 0.09
CA ALA A 283 18.09 20.58 -0.31
C ALA A 283 18.23 20.48 -1.84
N ARG A 284 17.44 19.63 -2.51
CA ARG A 284 17.49 19.47 -3.97
C ARG A 284 17.26 20.79 -4.70
N ARG A 285 16.36 21.63 -4.19
CA ARG A 285 16.02 22.92 -4.78
C ARG A 285 17.00 24.02 -4.40
N TRP A 286 17.37 24.10 -3.13
CA TRP A 286 18.05 25.28 -2.57
C TRP A 286 19.53 25.06 -2.24
N ASN A 287 19.96 23.82 -2.02
CA ASN A 287 21.35 23.48 -1.75
C ASN A 287 21.73 22.12 -2.40
N PRO A 288 21.97 22.09 -3.72
CA PRO A 288 22.26 20.84 -4.44
C PRO A 288 23.50 20.09 -3.93
N ALA A 289 24.47 20.79 -3.32
CA ALA A 289 25.64 20.16 -2.72
C ALA A 289 25.27 19.36 -1.46
N LEU A 290 24.41 19.93 -0.60
CA LEU A 290 23.87 19.22 0.56
C LEU A 290 23.00 18.02 0.15
N PHE A 291 22.17 18.19 -0.88
CA PHE A 291 21.38 17.10 -1.47
C PHE A 291 22.28 15.95 -1.91
N GLU A 292 23.35 16.26 -2.65
CA GLU A 292 24.30 15.24 -3.13
C GLU A 292 25.01 14.53 -1.97
N ALA A 293 25.52 15.26 -0.99
CA ALA A 293 26.20 14.69 0.17
C ALA A 293 25.29 13.74 0.96
N ASN A 294 24.09 14.21 1.33
CA ASN A 294 23.14 13.40 2.08
C ASN A 294 22.65 12.19 1.27
N SER A 295 22.43 12.36 -0.04
CA SER A 295 22.01 11.25 -0.90
C SER A 295 23.06 10.15 -0.93
N ARG A 296 24.34 10.50 -1.15
CA ARG A 296 25.47 9.54 -1.16
C ARG A 296 25.60 8.77 0.15
N GLU A 297 25.52 9.46 1.29
CA GLU A 297 25.63 8.84 2.61
C GLU A 297 24.52 7.81 2.90
N ASN A 298 23.39 7.89 2.20
CA ASN A 298 22.18 7.14 2.52
C ASN A 298 21.72 6.17 1.41
N ILE A 299 22.49 5.98 0.33
CA ILE A 299 22.15 5.04 -0.76
C ILE A 299 21.93 3.62 -0.22
N ALA A 300 22.73 3.21 0.77
CA ALA A 300 22.62 1.90 1.41
C ALA A 300 21.27 1.66 2.09
N GLN A 301 20.59 2.72 2.55
CA GLN A 301 19.25 2.64 3.15
C GLN A 301 18.16 2.79 2.10
N ASP A 302 18.31 3.77 1.19
CA ASP A 302 17.37 4.03 0.10
C ASP A 302 18.12 4.17 -1.22
N TRP A 303 18.08 3.10 -2.01
CA TRP A 303 18.77 3.01 -3.30
C TRP A 303 18.26 4.05 -4.32
N GLU A 304 17.04 4.57 -4.16
CA GLU A 304 16.46 5.55 -5.09
C GLU A 304 17.17 6.90 -5.03
N LEU A 305 17.85 7.21 -3.92
CA LEU A 305 18.67 8.42 -3.75
C LEU A 305 19.80 8.52 -4.80
N ALA A 306 20.25 7.38 -5.33
CA ALA A 306 21.26 7.36 -6.38
C ALA A 306 20.71 7.82 -7.75
N LEU A 307 19.41 7.65 -8.04
CA LEU A 307 18.81 7.92 -9.35
C LEU A 307 19.05 9.35 -9.85
N PRO A 308 18.74 10.42 -9.09
CA PRO A 308 19.00 11.79 -9.52
C PRO A 308 20.49 12.10 -9.65
N LEU A 309 21.35 11.51 -8.83
CA LEU A 309 22.81 11.68 -8.91
C LEU A 309 23.37 11.05 -10.20
N VAL A 310 22.96 9.81 -10.48
CA VAL A 310 23.33 9.09 -11.71
C VAL A 310 22.83 9.84 -12.94
N ALA A 311 21.60 10.35 -12.92
CA ALA A 311 21.05 11.16 -14.01
C ALA A 311 21.87 12.43 -14.27
N ASP A 312 22.33 13.11 -13.21
CA ASP A 312 23.22 14.27 -13.34
C ASP A 312 24.58 13.91 -13.96
N ARG A 313 25.22 12.84 -13.49
CA ARG A 313 26.51 12.37 -14.03
C ARG A 313 26.41 11.91 -15.47
N LEU A 314 25.30 11.27 -15.85
CA LEU A 314 25.00 10.92 -17.23
C LEU A 314 24.86 12.17 -18.12
N ARG A 315 24.16 13.22 -17.67
CA ARG A 315 24.05 14.48 -18.44
C ARG A 315 25.42 15.11 -18.68
N ARG A 316 26.32 15.03 -17.71
CA ARG A 316 27.71 15.53 -17.80
C ARG A 316 28.67 14.59 -18.53
N LYS A 317 28.20 13.41 -18.98
CA LYS A 317 29.03 12.33 -19.55
C LYS A 317 30.16 11.87 -18.61
N SER A 318 30.01 12.06 -17.30
CA SER A 318 30.98 11.65 -16.28
C SER A 318 30.71 10.19 -15.89
N PHE A 319 30.92 9.27 -16.85
CA PHE A 319 30.58 7.86 -16.69
C PHE A 319 31.31 7.18 -15.53
N ASP A 320 32.60 7.48 -15.34
CA ASP A 320 33.41 6.95 -14.23
C ASP A 320 32.88 7.36 -12.85
N GLN A 321 32.20 8.50 -12.75
CA GLN A 321 31.57 8.96 -11.50
C GLN A 321 30.16 8.38 -11.31
N ALA A 322 29.46 8.05 -12.39
CA ALA A 322 28.14 7.45 -12.34
C ALA A 322 28.22 5.97 -11.93
N TRP A 323 29.28 5.26 -12.33
CA TRP A 323 29.41 3.83 -12.12
C TRP A 323 29.37 3.39 -10.65
N PRO A 324 30.17 3.97 -9.72
CA PRO A 324 30.14 3.54 -8.32
C PRO A 324 28.79 3.77 -7.64
N LEU A 325 28.09 4.85 -8.01
CA LEU A 325 26.74 5.15 -7.50
C LEU A 325 25.73 4.09 -7.93
N ILE A 326 25.86 3.59 -9.16
CA ILE A 326 25.00 2.52 -9.66
C ILE A 326 25.29 1.21 -8.92
N GLU A 327 26.56 0.84 -8.75
CA GLU A 327 26.92 -0.39 -8.02
C GLU A 327 26.41 -0.36 -6.58
N GLU A 328 26.55 0.78 -5.91
CA GLU A 328 26.03 0.96 -4.55
C GLU A 328 24.50 0.88 -4.50
N SER A 329 23.81 1.54 -5.43
CA SER A 329 22.35 1.50 -5.55
C SER A 329 21.83 0.09 -5.84
N VAL A 330 22.47 -0.65 -6.75
CA VAL A 330 22.13 -2.05 -7.05
C VAL A 330 22.36 -2.94 -5.83
N ARG A 331 23.45 -2.75 -5.10
CA ARG A 331 23.73 -3.50 -3.87
C ARG A 331 22.65 -3.27 -2.81
N ALA A 332 22.27 -2.01 -2.61
CA ALA A 332 21.20 -1.63 -1.67
C ALA A 332 19.83 -2.19 -2.10
N LEU A 333 19.47 -2.04 -3.38
CA LEU A 333 18.25 -2.60 -3.96
C LEU A 333 18.12 -4.10 -3.72
N LEU A 334 19.23 -4.83 -3.94
CA LEU A 334 19.27 -6.29 -3.80
C LEU A 334 19.56 -6.76 -2.37
N ARG A 335 19.78 -5.85 -1.41
CA ARG A 335 20.13 -6.15 -0.02
C ARG A 335 21.34 -7.10 0.09
N LEU A 336 22.32 -6.93 -0.80
CA LEU A 336 23.53 -7.75 -0.82
C LEU A 336 24.46 -7.35 0.33
N LYS A 337 25.26 -8.30 0.83
CA LYS A 337 26.22 -8.02 1.90
C LYS A 337 27.36 -7.14 1.39
N THR A 338 28.06 -6.48 2.31
CA THR A 338 29.27 -5.72 1.98
C THR A 338 30.30 -6.62 1.30
N GLY A 339 30.77 -6.22 0.12
CA GLY A 339 31.70 -7.00 -0.71
C GLY A 339 31.04 -7.93 -1.72
N GLU A 340 29.73 -8.18 -1.62
CA GLU A 340 28.97 -8.86 -2.67
C GLU A 340 28.61 -7.88 -3.80
N ALA A 341 28.56 -8.41 -5.02
CA ALA A 341 28.17 -7.69 -6.22
C ALA A 341 27.30 -8.60 -7.09
N TRP A 342 26.27 -8.00 -7.70
CA TRP A 342 25.48 -8.68 -8.72
C TRP A 342 26.06 -8.37 -10.09
N ASP A 343 26.33 -9.40 -10.88
CA ASP A 343 26.78 -9.27 -12.27
C ASP A 343 25.61 -9.49 -13.25
N PRO A 344 25.19 -8.46 -13.99
CA PRO A 344 24.09 -8.56 -14.96
C PRO A 344 24.35 -9.53 -16.11
N ARG A 345 25.60 -9.97 -16.31
CA ARG A 345 26.00 -10.92 -17.35
C ARG A 345 25.83 -12.38 -16.94
N GLU A 346 25.70 -12.64 -15.63
CA GLU A 346 25.66 -13.99 -15.07
C GLU A 346 24.24 -14.42 -14.68
N THR A 347 23.49 -13.54 -14.01
CA THR A 347 22.15 -13.85 -13.49
C THR A 347 21.15 -12.74 -13.77
N LEU A 348 19.89 -13.12 -13.86
CA LEU A 348 18.77 -12.22 -14.08
C LEU A 348 18.36 -11.52 -12.80
N LEU A 349 18.15 -10.22 -12.90
CA LEU A 349 17.70 -9.41 -11.78
C LEU A 349 16.38 -9.93 -11.19
N ILE A 350 15.47 -10.35 -12.08
CA ILE A 350 14.15 -10.90 -11.71
C ILE A 350 14.22 -12.28 -11.03
N SER A 351 15.34 -12.99 -11.14
CA SER A 351 15.55 -14.24 -10.41
C SER A 351 15.88 -13.98 -8.93
N HIS A 352 16.27 -12.74 -8.57
CA HIS A 352 16.65 -12.40 -7.21
C HIS A 352 15.44 -12.42 -6.25
N PRO A 353 15.53 -13.07 -5.07
CA PRO A 353 14.39 -13.24 -4.15
C PRO A 353 13.71 -11.93 -3.74
N VAL A 354 14.49 -10.86 -3.50
CA VAL A 354 13.96 -9.54 -3.09
C VAL A 354 12.98 -8.97 -4.12
N LEU A 355 13.21 -9.21 -5.42
CA LEU A 355 12.38 -8.68 -6.50
C LEU A 355 11.31 -9.67 -6.97
N ARG A 356 11.38 -10.92 -6.50
CA ARG A 356 10.43 -11.99 -6.83
C ARG A 356 9.08 -11.80 -6.14
N TYR A 357 9.08 -11.28 -4.91
CA TYR A 357 7.87 -11.09 -4.09
C TYR A 357 7.32 -9.66 -4.11
N TRP A 358 7.92 -8.77 -4.90
CA TRP A 358 7.39 -7.42 -5.09
C TRP A 358 6.21 -7.44 -6.05
N SER A 359 5.00 -7.18 -5.51
CA SER A 359 3.75 -7.10 -6.26
C SER A 359 3.75 -5.99 -7.31
N GLU A 360 4.44 -4.89 -7.02
CA GLU A 360 4.69 -3.80 -7.96
C GLU A 360 6.20 -3.59 -8.10
N ARG A 361 6.73 -3.74 -9.31
CA ARG A 361 8.14 -3.47 -9.59
C ARG A 361 8.33 -1.97 -9.74
N PRO A 362 9.09 -1.29 -8.87
CA PRO A 362 9.22 0.16 -8.94
C PRO A 362 9.82 0.57 -10.29
N ALA A 363 9.21 1.56 -10.95
CA ALA A 363 9.72 2.11 -12.20
C ALA A 363 11.19 2.61 -12.07
N GLY A 364 11.64 2.92 -10.85
CA GLY A 364 13.03 3.26 -10.55
C GLY A 364 14.04 2.15 -10.90
N VAL A 365 13.68 0.87 -10.76
CA VAL A 365 14.61 -0.25 -11.00
C VAL A 365 15.04 -0.29 -12.46
N PHE A 366 14.07 -0.20 -13.38
CA PHE A 366 14.39 -0.18 -14.82
C PHE A 366 15.09 1.11 -15.23
N ARG A 367 14.77 2.25 -14.59
CA ARG A 367 15.51 3.51 -14.80
C ARG A 367 16.98 3.37 -14.38
N LEU A 368 17.27 2.64 -13.30
CA LEU A 368 18.64 2.35 -12.86
C LEU A 368 19.38 1.48 -13.87
N LEU A 369 18.78 0.37 -14.35
CA LEU A 369 19.39 -0.51 -15.35
C LEU A 369 19.63 0.20 -16.69
N GLU A 370 18.68 1.02 -17.14
CA GLU A 370 18.84 1.82 -18.37
C GLU A 370 19.96 2.86 -18.22
N SER A 371 20.10 3.44 -17.02
CA SER A 371 21.21 4.34 -16.70
C SER A 371 22.53 3.60 -16.72
N TRP A 372 22.59 2.40 -16.11
CA TRP A 372 23.77 1.55 -16.14
C TRP A 372 24.17 1.16 -17.56
N ARG A 373 23.20 0.83 -18.42
CA ARG A 373 23.48 0.53 -19.84
C ARG A 373 24.15 1.70 -20.53
N LYS A 374 23.68 2.93 -20.30
CA LYS A 374 24.29 4.15 -20.87
C LYS A 374 25.72 4.36 -20.37
N VAL A 375 25.96 4.17 -19.07
CA VAL A 375 27.31 4.24 -18.49
C VAL A 375 28.22 3.17 -19.10
N ALA A 376 27.78 1.90 -19.14
CA ALA A 376 28.52 0.80 -19.72
C ALA A 376 28.88 1.05 -21.19
N THR A 377 27.95 1.56 -21.98
CA THR A 377 28.20 1.95 -23.38
C THR A 377 29.24 3.07 -23.47
N GLY A 378 29.13 4.10 -22.63
CA GLY A 378 30.07 5.21 -22.58
C GLY A 378 31.50 4.81 -22.18
N LEU A 379 31.64 3.73 -21.42
CA LEU A 379 32.92 3.15 -20.98
C LEU A 379 33.42 2.01 -21.89
N GLY A 380 32.75 1.73 -23.02
CA GLY A 380 33.14 0.65 -23.94
C GLY A 380 32.91 -0.77 -23.40
N GLN A 381 32.07 -0.94 -22.39
CA GLN A 381 31.69 -2.22 -21.79
C GLN A 381 30.54 -2.87 -22.59
N ASP A 382 30.78 -3.19 -23.86
CA ASP A 382 29.73 -3.61 -24.82
C ASP A 382 28.94 -4.85 -24.37
N GLU A 383 29.62 -5.87 -23.81
CA GLU A 383 28.95 -7.09 -23.34
C GLU A 383 27.99 -6.79 -22.17
N LEU A 384 28.42 -5.95 -21.23
CA LEU A 384 27.59 -5.53 -20.10
C LEU A 384 26.41 -4.67 -20.56
N ALA A 385 26.63 -3.73 -21.49
CA ALA A 385 25.54 -2.94 -22.06
C ALA A 385 24.49 -3.83 -22.73
N CYS A 386 24.93 -4.84 -23.48
CA CYS A 386 24.04 -5.83 -24.09
C CYS A 386 23.29 -6.67 -23.03
N ALA A 387 23.98 -7.08 -21.96
CA ALA A 387 23.36 -7.82 -20.86
C ALA A 387 22.28 -6.97 -20.18
N LEU A 388 22.57 -5.71 -19.85
CA LEU A 388 21.62 -4.77 -19.23
C LEU A 388 20.40 -4.49 -20.13
N GLU A 389 20.58 -4.42 -21.44
CA GLU A 389 19.46 -4.30 -22.38
C GLU A 389 18.55 -5.53 -22.32
N LEU A 390 19.13 -6.73 -22.29
CA LEU A 390 18.39 -7.98 -22.12
C LEU A 390 17.68 -8.04 -20.75
N GLN A 391 18.34 -7.60 -19.68
CA GLN A 391 17.75 -7.51 -18.33
C GLN A 391 16.51 -6.62 -18.30
N VAL A 392 16.54 -5.44 -18.95
CA VAL A 392 15.39 -4.54 -19.04
C VAL A 392 14.25 -5.16 -19.85
N ALA A 393 14.58 -5.80 -20.99
CA ALA A 393 13.59 -6.46 -21.84
C ALA A 393 12.87 -7.61 -21.11
N LEU A 394 13.63 -8.47 -20.43
CA LEU A 394 13.10 -9.57 -19.64
C LEU A 394 12.37 -9.05 -18.41
N GLY A 395 12.93 -8.09 -17.70
CA GLY A 395 12.34 -7.56 -16.47
C GLY A 395 10.92 -7.00 -16.63
N ARG A 396 10.56 -6.51 -17.82
CA ARG A 396 9.19 -6.04 -18.11
C ARG A 396 8.22 -7.15 -18.52
N ARG A 397 8.71 -8.21 -19.19
CA ARG A 397 7.86 -9.20 -19.90
C ARG A 397 8.36 -10.64 -19.77
N TRP A 398 9.03 -10.99 -18.67
CA TRP A 398 9.67 -12.30 -18.48
C TRP A 398 8.71 -13.48 -18.62
N ALA A 399 7.45 -13.32 -18.18
CA ALA A 399 6.42 -14.35 -18.24
C ALA A 399 5.79 -14.48 -19.63
N ASP A 400 5.92 -13.46 -20.48
CA ASP A 400 5.61 -13.57 -21.90
C ASP A 400 6.78 -14.21 -22.63
N GLY A 401 6.70 -15.53 -22.75
CA GLY A 401 7.80 -16.33 -23.25
C GLY A 401 8.16 -16.02 -24.70
N ASP A 402 7.23 -15.57 -25.54
CA ASP A 402 7.54 -15.20 -26.92
C ASP A 402 8.34 -13.90 -26.98
N ALA A 403 7.98 -12.91 -26.14
CA ALA A 403 8.73 -11.67 -26.00
C ALA A 403 10.13 -11.90 -25.42
N ALA A 404 10.24 -12.79 -24.40
CA ALA A 404 11.52 -13.17 -23.81
C ALA A 404 12.44 -13.86 -24.83
N LEU A 405 11.94 -14.87 -25.54
CA LEU A 405 12.72 -15.56 -26.58
C LEU A 405 13.15 -14.62 -27.71
N GLU A 406 12.33 -13.63 -28.06
CA GLU A 406 12.72 -12.60 -29.03
C GLU A 406 13.82 -11.68 -28.50
N ALA A 407 13.79 -11.29 -27.22
CA ALA A 407 14.86 -10.53 -26.60
C ALA A 407 16.20 -11.29 -26.64
N PHE A 408 16.20 -12.60 -26.36
CA PHE A 408 17.40 -13.43 -26.48
C PHE A 408 17.93 -13.53 -27.93
N ARG A 409 17.06 -13.47 -28.94
CA ARG A 409 17.48 -13.50 -30.36
C ARG A 409 18.16 -12.22 -30.81
N ARG A 410 17.82 -11.08 -30.21
CA ARG A 410 18.43 -9.78 -30.53
C ARG A 410 19.86 -9.65 -30.02
N VAL A 411 20.28 -10.50 -29.09
CA VAL A 411 21.66 -10.50 -28.60
C VAL A 411 22.63 -10.88 -29.73
N PRO A 412 23.64 -10.03 -30.04
CA PRO A 412 24.61 -10.28 -31.11
C PRO A 412 25.33 -11.63 -30.96
N SER A 413 25.23 -12.45 -32.00
CA SER A 413 25.88 -13.77 -32.10
C SER A 413 26.88 -13.77 -33.27
N PRO A 414 28.09 -14.34 -33.12
CA PRO A 414 28.56 -15.13 -31.98
C PRO A 414 29.12 -14.31 -30.80
N ARG A 415 29.30 -12.99 -30.98
CA ARG A 415 30.06 -12.11 -30.06
C ARG A 415 29.68 -12.25 -28.58
N PHE A 416 28.39 -12.33 -28.25
CA PHE A 416 27.92 -12.44 -26.86
C PHE A 416 27.11 -13.72 -26.59
N ALA A 417 27.38 -14.80 -27.33
CA ALA A 417 26.64 -16.05 -27.21
C ALA A 417 26.74 -16.67 -25.81
N SER A 418 27.92 -16.63 -25.17
CA SER A 418 28.12 -17.20 -23.83
C SER A 418 27.28 -16.50 -22.75
N MET A 419 27.31 -15.17 -22.70
CA MET A 419 26.43 -14.38 -21.80
C MET A 419 24.95 -14.66 -22.06
N ARG A 420 24.52 -14.64 -23.33
CA ARG A 420 23.14 -14.95 -23.72
C ARG A 420 22.70 -16.33 -23.20
N ASP A 421 23.55 -17.33 -23.35
CA ASP A 421 23.22 -18.71 -22.98
C ASP A 421 23.19 -18.91 -21.47
N ARG A 422 24.05 -18.22 -20.70
CA ARG A 422 23.98 -18.18 -19.23
C ARG A 422 22.67 -17.57 -18.73
N LEU A 423 22.33 -16.36 -19.20
CA LEU A 423 21.07 -15.70 -18.83
C LEU A 423 19.83 -16.48 -19.30
N PHE A 424 19.93 -17.21 -20.41
CA PHE A 424 18.85 -18.08 -20.87
C PHE A 424 18.62 -19.26 -19.92
N VAL A 425 19.67 -19.86 -19.38
CA VAL A 425 19.54 -20.95 -18.39
C VAL A 425 18.85 -20.46 -17.12
N ASP A 426 19.18 -19.25 -16.66
CA ASP A 426 18.53 -18.64 -15.51
C ASP A 426 17.03 -18.35 -15.80
N TRP A 427 16.71 -17.71 -16.93
CA TRP A 427 15.32 -17.46 -17.34
C TRP A 427 14.51 -18.77 -17.47
N ARG A 428 15.11 -19.81 -18.06
CA ARG A 428 14.48 -21.13 -18.20
C ARG A 428 14.14 -21.74 -16.85
N SER A 429 15.03 -21.58 -15.87
CA SER A 429 14.81 -22.05 -14.49
C SER A 429 13.67 -21.28 -13.82
N LEU A 430 13.62 -19.96 -14.01
CA LEU A 430 12.52 -19.10 -13.53
C LEU A 430 11.15 -19.53 -14.11
N ILE A 431 11.08 -19.90 -15.39
CA ILE A 431 9.86 -20.45 -16.01
C ILE A 431 9.46 -21.79 -15.38
N GLY A 432 10.44 -22.65 -15.06
CA GLY A 432 10.23 -23.90 -14.32
C GLY A 432 9.57 -23.66 -12.97
N GLU A 433 10.14 -22.75 -12.18
CA GLU A 433 9.65 -22.39 -10.84
C GLU A 433 8.26 -21.74 -10.89
N ALA A 434 8.02 -20.81 -11.82
CA ALA A 434 6.70 -20.19 -11.99
C ALA A 434 5.62 -21.18 -12.46
N THR A 435 6.04 -22.32 -13.03
CA THR A 435 5.15 -23.38 -13.49
C THR A 435 4.81 -24.36 -12.37
N LEU A 436 5.79 -24.77 -11.57
CA LEU A 436 5.66 -25.90 -10.63
C LEU A 436 5.76 -25.50 -9.15
N GLY A 437 6.05 -24.23 -8.85
CA GLY A 437 6.42 -23.79 -7.51
C GLY A 437 7.87 -24.14 -7.16
N GLN A 438 8.29 -23.79 -5.94
CA GLN A 438 9.54 -24.28 -5.36
C GLN A 438 9.26 -25.39 -4.34
N ASP A 439 10.09 -26.42 -4.35
CA ASP A 439 10.08 -27.41 -3.28
C ASP A 439 10.57 -26.76 -1.97
N ALA A 440 10.12 -27.25 -0.82
CA ALA A 440 10.46 -26.70 0.51
C ALA A 440 11.97 -26.61 0.84
N GLY A 441 12.82 -27.25 0.03
CA GLY A 441 14.29 -27.20 0.15
C GLY A 441 15.00 -26.36 -0.92
N GLY A 442 14.29 -25.55 -1.72
CA GLY A 442 14.88 -24.70 -2.77
C GLY A 442 15.54 -25.46 -3.92
N ARG A 443 15.34 -26.78 -4.02
CA ARG A 443 15.81 -27.60 -5.14
C ARG A 443 14.81 -27.53 -6.29
N GLN A 444 15.32 -27.61 -7.53
CA GLN A 444 14.47 -27.75 -8.71
C GLN A 444 13.63 -29.02 -8.58
N SER A 445 12.31 -28.87 -8.74
CA SER A 445 11.39 -30.00 -8.74
C SER A 445 11.83 -31.02 -9.81
N PRO A 446 11.83 -32.32 -9.51
CA PRO A 446 12.07 -33.39 -10.51
C PRO A 446 11.15 -33.26 -11.74
N GLY A 447 10.02 -32.57 -11.60
CA GLY A 447 9.09 -32.28 -12.69
C GLY A 447 9.51 -31.16 -13.66
N SER A 448 10.57 -30.40 -13.36
CA SER A 448 11.01 -29.26 -14.21
C SER A 448 11.58 -29.67 -15.57
N VAL A 449 11.93 -30.95 -15.74
CA VAL A 449 12.58 -31.48 -16.95
C VAL A 449 11.76 -31.22 -18.22
N TRP A 450 10.45 -31.48 -18.19
CA TRP A 450 9.60 -31.25 -19.36
C TRP A 450 9.43 -29.75 -19.64
N VAL A 451 9.37 -28.91 -18.61
CA VAL A 451 9.24 -27.45 -18.77
C VAL A 451 10.49 -26.89 -19.44
N HIS A 452 11.67 -27.29 -18.96
CA HIS A 452 12.95 -26.90 -19.57
C HIS A 452 13.05 -27.38 -21.02
N ALA A 453 12.67 -28.62 -21.29
CA ALA A 453 12.66 -29.16 -22.65
C ALA A 453 11.68 -28.42 -23.57
N LEU A 454 10.52 -27.98 -23.07
CA LEU A 454 9.55 -27.18 -23.82
C LEU A 454 10.14 -25.81 -24.18
N VAL A 455 10.77 -25.15 -23.22
CA VAL A 455 11.43 -23.84 -23.41
C VAL A 455 12.57 -23.96 -24.43
N ASP A 456 13.41 -24.99 -24.33
CA ASP A 456 14.50 -25.25 -25.27
C ASP A 456 13.96 -25.53 -26.69
N ALA A 457 12.89 -26.32 -26.78
CA ALA A 457 12.23 -26.59 -28.06
C ALA A 457 11.60 -25.34 -28.67
N ALA A 458 10.96 -24.49 -27.87
CA ALA A 458 10.41 -23.21 -28.31
C ALA A 458 11.51 -22.27 -28.84
N ARG A 459 12.69 -22.28 -28.20
CA ARG A 459 13.88 -21.55 -28.70
C ARG A 459 14.36 -22.10 -30.05
N ALA A 460 14.37 -23.41 -30.22
CA ALA A 460 14.78 -24.10 -31.46
C ALA A 460 13.72 -24.05 -32.59
N ARG A 461 12.51 -23.54 -32.32
CA ARG A 461 11.39 -23.41 -33.27
C ARG A 461 11.03 -24.75 -33.92
N ALA A 462 10.91 -24.79 -35.25
CA ALA A 462 10.47 -25.98 -36.00
C ALA A 462 11.35 -27.22 -35.75
N HIS A 463 12.60 -27.04 -35.33
CA HIS A 463 13.52 -28.14 -35.04
C HIS A 463 13.42 -28.67 -33.59
N GLY A 464 12.66 -28.01 -32.72
CA GLY A 464 12.55 -28.36 -31.30
C GLY A 464 11.57 -29.49 -30.99
N ALA A 465 10.60 -29.76 -31.87
CA ALA A 465 9.54 -30.73 -31.58
C ALA A 465 10.06 -32.17 -31.37
N PRO A 466 11.01 -32.71 -32.17
CA PRO A 466 11.57 -34.04 -31.92
C PRO A 466 12.32 -34.15 -30.59
N SER A 467 13.09 -33.13 -30.20
CA SER A 467 13.81 -33.13 -28.93
C SER A 467 12.87 -33.07 -27.74
N PHE A 468 11.79 -32.27 -27.84
CA PHE A 468 10.76 -32.21 -26.80
C PHE A 468 10.06 -33.56 -26.60
N ARG A 469 9.59 -34.19 -27.67
CA ARG A 469 8.94 -35.52 -27.60
C ARG A 469 9.83 -36.55 -26.91
N ARG A 470 11.10 -36.60 -27.30
CA ARG A 470 12.08 -37.53 -26.70
C ARG A 470 12.29 -37.25 -25.21
N ALA A 471 12.39 -35.97 -24.82
CA ALA A 471 12.56 -35.58 -23.43
C ALA A 471 11.35 -35.96 -22.56
N VAL A 472 10.12 -35.68 -23.05
CA VAL A 472 8.89 -36.03 -22.33
C VAL A 472 8.76 -37.55 -22.16
N ARG A 473 8.93 -38.33 -23.24
CA ARG A 473 8.84 -39.80 -23.18
C ARG A 473 9.83 -40.41 -22.19
N ARG A 474 11.08 -39.95 -22.23
CA ARG A 474 12.10 -40.39 -21.27
C ARG A 474 11.74 -39.99 -19.83
N TRP A 475 11.28 -38.76 -19.63
CA TRP A 475 10.91 -38.28 -18.30
C TRP A 475 9.73 -39.06 -17.70
N ILE A 476 8.67 -39.35 -18.46
CA ILE A 476 7.55 -40.15 -17.96
C ILE A 476 7.98 -41.59 -17.68
N GLU A 477 8.83 -42.19 -18.52
CA GLU A 477 9.38 -43.53 -18.29
C GLU A 477 10.21 -43.60 -17.00
N ASP A 478 11.09 -42.62 -16.78
CA ASP A 478 11.94 -42.56 -15.58
C ASP A 478 11.09 -42.29 -14.32
N THR A 479 10.08 -41.42 -14.41
CA THR A 479 9.15 -41.10 -13.30
C THR A 479 8.34 -42.32 -12.86
N GLY A 480 7.96 -43.19 -13.80
CA GLY A 480 7.17 -44.40 -13.51
C GLY A 480 7.92 -45.53 -12.80
N ARG A 481 9.25 -45.44 -12.64
CA ARG A 481 10.07 -46.54 -12.08
C ARG A 481 9.99 -46.68 -10.57
N ALA A 482 9.67 -45.60 -9.85
CA ALA A 482 9.65 -45.60 -8.39
C ALA A 482 8.42 -44.85 -7.84
N PRO A 483 7.70 -45.41 -6.85
CA PRO A 483 6.52 -44.76 -6.25
C PRO A 483 6.81 -43.36 -5.69
N ALA A 484 7.99 -43.16 -5.09
CA ALA A 484 8.39 -41.86 -4.55
C ALA A 484 8.56 -40.79 -5.65
N GLY A 485 9.18 -41.14 -6.78
CA GLY A 485 9.34 -40.22 -7.92
C GLY A 485 8.01 -39.85 -8.59
N LEU A 486 7.08 -40.80 -8.65
CA LEU A 486 5.72 -40.60 -9.14
C LEU A 486 4.94 -39.59 -8.27
N GLN A 487 5.00 -39.75 -6.94
CA GLN A 487 4.34 -38.82 -6.01
C GLN A 487 4.93 -37.41 -6.11
N GLN A 488 6.26 -37.29 -6.18
CA GLN A 488 6.95 -35.99 -6.34
C GLN A 488 6.66 -35.29 -7.66
N SER A 489 6.33 -36.04 -8.71
CA SER A 489 6.08 -35.50 -10.05
C SER A 489 4.60 -35.33 -10.39
N ARG A 490 3.69 -35.63 -9.45
CA ARG A 490 2.23 -35.63 -9.66
C ARG A 490 1.74 -34.30 -10.23
N ASP A 491 2.14 -33.18 -9.63
CA ASP A 491 1.66 -31.86 -10.04
C ASP A 491 2.22 -31.49 -11.42
N ALA A 492 3.50 -31.78 -11.67
CA ALA A 492 4.13 -31.56 -12.96
C ALA A 492 3.50 -32.38 -14.09
N LEU A 493 3.14 -33.64 -13.83
CA LEU A 493 2.37 -34.47 -14.76
C LEU A 493 0.99 -33.89 -15.00
N GLY A 494 0.34 -33.40 -13.94
CA GLY A 494 -0.95 -32.71 -14.03
C GLY A 494 -0.90 -31.51 -14.96
N THR A 495 0.07 -30.61 -14.73
CA THR A 495 0.28 -29.41 -15.55
C THR A 495 0.58 -29.76 -17.01
N LEU A 496 1.48 -30.74 -17.26
CA LEU A 496 1.75 -31.19 -18.63
C LEU A 496 0.49 -31.73 -19.31
N THR A 497 -0.31 -32.53 -18.60
CA THR A 497 -1.55 -33.11 -19.15
C THR A 497 -2.53 -32.03 -19.59
N LEU A 498 -2.72 -31.00 -18.75
CA LEU A 498 -3.61 -29.87 -19.04
C LEU A 498 -3.07 -28.93 -20.13
N ASP A 499 -1.75 -28.85 -20.30
CA ASP A 499 -1.13 -28.07 -21.36
C ASP A 499 -1.18 -28.80 -22.73
N LEU A 500 -1.16 -30.14 -22.74
CA LEU A 500 -1.31 -30.98 -23.94
C LEU A 500 -2.77 -31.12 -24.40
N ASP A 501 -3.73 -31.22 -23.48
CA ASP A 501 -5.16 -31.23 -23.77
C ASP A 501 -5.89 -30.20 -22.92
N ARG A 502 -6.50 -29.20 -23.57
CA ARG A 502 -7.28 -28.13 -22.93
C ARG A 502 -8.62 -28.61 -22.36
N GLY A 503 -8.73 -29.89 -22.01
CA GLY A 503 -9.88 -30.50 -21.33
C GLY A 503 -10.90 -31.16 -22.25
N SER A 504 -10.61 -31.36 -23.53
CA SER A 504 -11.54 -31.99 -24.47
C SER A 504 -11.50 -33.52 -24.39
N SER A 505 -10.29 -34.08 -24.41
CA SER A 505 -10.05 -35.51 -24.45
C SER A 505 -9.95 -36.08 -23.05
N LEU A 506 -9.30 -35.36 -22.13
CA LEU A 506 -9.19 -35.74 -20.72
C LEU A 506 -10.54 -35.77 -20.03
N ARG A 507 -11.39 -34.75 -20.22
CA ARG A 507 -12.74 -34.74 -19.62
C ARG A 507 -13.60 -35.88 -20.14
N ARG A 508 -13.40 -36.33 -21.39
CA ARG A 508 -14.09 -37.50 -21.96
C ARG A 508 -13.57 -38.82 -21.38
N ALA A 509 -12.26 -38.93 -21.18
CA ALA A 509 -11.63 -40.13 -20.65
C ALA A 509 -11.83 -40.29 -19.14
N SER A 510 -11.69 -39.19 -18.38
CA SER A 510 -11.89 -39.14 -16.92
C SER A 510 -12.25 -37.71 -16.48
N PRO A 511 -13.55 -37.38 -16.33
CA PRO A 511 -13.99 -36.11 -15.77
C PRO A 511 -13.43 -35.83 -14.37
N THR A 512 -13.24 -36.88 -13.57
CA THR A 512 -12.75 -36.75 -12.19
C THR A 512 -11.26 -36.42 -12.17
N LEU A 513 -10.44 -37.09 -13.00
CA LEU A 513 -9.03 -36.73 -13.12
C LEU A 513 -8.87 -35.30 -13.65
N HIS A 514 -9.64 -34.89 -14.66
CA HIS A 514 -9.62 -33.50 -15.14
C HIS A 514 -9.85 -32.51 -13.99
N ARG A 515 -10.84 -32.77 -13.13
CA ARG A 515 -11.14 -31.92 -11.97
C ARG A 515 -9.97 -31.88 -10.98
N LEU A 516 -9.44 -33.04 -10.60
CA LEU A 516 -8.31 -33.16 -9.67
C LEU A 516 -7.06 -32.41 -10.15
N LEU A 517 -6.76 -32.48 -11.45
CA LEU A 517 -5.62 -31.76 -12.01
C LEU A 517 -5.90 -30.25 -12.13
N SER A 518 -7.15 -29.86 -12.38
CA SER A 518 -7.54 -28.44 -12.50
C SER A 518 -7.57 -27.70 -11.16
N THR A 519 -7.69 -28.41 -10.04
CA THR A 519 -7.67 -27.84 -8.68
C THR A 519 -6.25 -27.60 -8.13
N GLY A 520 -5.21 -27.97 -8.88
CA GLY A 520 -3.82 -27.75 -8.49
C GLY A 520 -3.39 -26.28 -8.55
N TRP A 521 -2.13 -26.02 -8.17
CA TRP A 521 -1.52 -24.69 -8.27
C TRP A 521 -1.70 -24.12 -9.69
N PRO A 522 -2.36 -22.97 -9.88
CA PRO A 522 -2.71 -22.45 -11.20
C PRO A 522 -1.49 -21.93 -11.99
N GLY A 523 -0.35 -21.73 -11.31
CA GLY A 523 0.84 -21.12 -11.89
C GLY A 523 0.64 -19.64 -12.23
N GLU A 524 1.71 -19.01 -12.71
CA GLU A 524 1.64 -17.65 -13.27
C GLU A 524 0.83 -17.66 -14.59
N PRO A 525 -0.30 -16.92 -14.72
CA PRO A 525 -1.18 -17.03 -15.88
C PRO A 525 -0.49 -16.74 -17.23
N ALA A 526 0.40 -15.75 -17.26
CA ALA A 526 1.16 -15.40 -18.45
C ALA A 526 2.15 -16.51 -18.87
N VAL A 527 2.77 -17.19 -17.89
CA VAL A 527 3.63 -18.35 -18.14
C VAL A 527 2.80 -19.51 -18.70
N THR A 528 1.65 -19.81 -18.09
CA THR A 528 0.72 -20.84 -18.57
C THR A 528 0.26 -20.58 -20.01
N ALA A 529 -0.09 -19.33 -20.33
CA ALA A 529 -0.44 -18.94 -21.70
C ALA A 529 0.72 -19.16 -22.69
N SER A 530 1.95 -18.84 -22.29
CA SER A 530 3.15 -19.06 -23.10
C SER A 530 3.41 -20.55 -23.37
N ARG A 531 3.36 -21.40 -22.33
CA ARG A 531 3.56 -22.85 -22.48
C ARG A 531 2.55 -23.47 -23.45
N ARG A 532 1.27 -23.13 -23.32
CA ARG A 532 0.19 -23.63 -24.20
C ARG A 532 0.37 -23.19 -25.65
N ARG A 533 0.80 -21.95 -25.88
CA ARG A 533 1.13 -21.48 -27.24
C ARG A 533 2.29 -22.26 -27.85
N TRP A 534 3.30 -22.61 -27.05
CA TRP A 534 4.44 -23.40 -27.53
C TRP A 534 4.06 -24.84 -27.86
N VAL A 535 3.28 -25.50 -27.00
CA VAL A 535 2.74 -26.84 -27.27
C VAL A 535 1.97 -26.86 -28.60
N GLU A 536 1.09 -25.89 -28.80
CA GLU A 536 0.31 -25.74 -30.03
C GLU A 536 1.22 -25.51 -31.25
N ARG A 537 2.15 -24.56 -31.16
CA ARG A 537 3.07 -24.21 -32.26
C ARG A 537 4.03 -25.34 -32.64
N LEU A 538 4.48 -26.14 -31.66
CA LEU A 538 5.35 -27.28 -31.90
C LEU A 538 4.58 -28.49 -32.46
N GLY A 539 3.24 -28.46 -32.42
CA GLY A 539 2.40 -29.55 -32.92
C GLY A 539 2.64 -30.87 -32.17
N VAL A 540 2.79 -30.81 -30.84
CA VAL A 540 3.16 -31.95 -29.98
C VAL A 540 2.00 -32.52 -29.18
N ALA A 541 0.76 -32.22 -29.61
CA ALA A 541 -0.46 -32.73 -28.99
C ALA A 541 -0.56 -34.28 -29.07
N ASP A 542 0.19 -34.91 -29.99
CA ASP A 542 0.31 -36.36 -30.08
C ASP A 542 0.85 -37.02 -28.79
N LEU A 543 1.59 -36.27 -27.96
CA LEU A 543 2.08 -36.74 -26.66
C LEU A 543 0.95 -36.97 -25.64
N PHE A 544 -0.25 -36.43 -25.85
CA PHE A 544 -1.36 -36.63 -24.93
C PHE A 544 -1.72 -38.12 -24.77
N ALA A 545 -1.63 -38.91 -25.85
CA ALA A 545 -1.87 -40.34 -25.79
C ALA A 545 -0.86 -41.05 -24.87
N ASP A 546 0.44 -40.73 -25.02
CA ASP A 546 1.51 -41.29 -24.20
C ASP A 546 1.31 -40.94 -22.70
N VAL A 547 0.91 -39.70 -22.41
CA VAL A 547 0.64 -39.23 -21.04
C VAL A 547 -0.63 -39.87 -20.46
N LEU A 548 -1.69 -40.05 -21.27
CA LEU A 548 -2.92 -40.71 -20.82
C LEU A 548 -2.67 -42.19 -20.50
N ASP A 549 -1.89 -42.89 -21.32
CA ASP A 549 -1.50 -44.28 -21.05
C ASP A 549 -0.58 -44.39 -19.83
N PHE A 550 0.22 -43.36 -19.54
CA PHE A 550 0.94 -43.27 -18.28
C PHE A 550 -0.04 -43.17 -17.08
N TRP A 551 -1.04 -42.29 -17.13
CA TRP A 551 -2.06 -42.19 -16.08
C TRP A 551 -2.81 -43.51 -15.86
N ARG A 552 -3.22 -44.21 -16.93
CA ARG A 552 -3.87 -45.52 -16.83
C ARG A 552 -3.04 -46.55 -16.05
N ARG A 553 -1.72 -46.56 -16.27
CA ARG A 553 -0.80 -47.50 -15.62
C ARG A 553 -0.50 -47.15 -14.16
N HIS A 554 -0.47 -45.86 -13.83
CA HIS A 554 0.11 -45.39 -12.55
C HIS A 554 -0.85 -44.68 -11.61
N ALA A 555 -2.07 -44.30 -12.04
CA ALA A 555 -3.02 -43.55 -11.19
C ALA A 555 -3.36 -44.30 -9.88
N ALA A 556 -3.42 -45.64 -9.92
CA ALA A 556 -3.68 -46.44 -8.73
C ALA A 556 -2.59 -46.30 -7.64
N SER A 557 -1.34 -46.04 -8.03
CA SER A 557 -0.23 -45.80 -7.11
C SER A 557 -0.21 -44.38 -6.53
N LEU A 558 -1.04 -43.49 -7.06
CA LEU A 558 -1.21 -42.10 -6.58
C LEU A 558 -2.37 -41.94 -5.61
N VAL A 559 -3.19 -42.98 -5.43
CA VAL A 559 -4.29 -42.97 -4.45
C VAL A 559 -3.70 -42.82 -3.05
N PRO A 560 -4.11 -41.79 -2.27
CA PRO A 560 -3.64 -41.62 -0.90
C PRO A 560 -3.95 -42.83 -0.03
N ASP A 561 -3.04 -43.19 0.88
CA ASP A 561 -3.28 -44.26 1.85
C ASP A 561 -4.30 -43.77 2.92
N PRO A 562 -5.44 -44.47 3.11
CA PRO A 562 -6.40 -44.12 4.15
C PRO A 562 -5.82 -44.09 5.56
N ALA A 563 -4.69 -44.76 5.82
CA ALA A 563 -4.00 -44.69 7.10
C ALA A 563 -3.51 -43.28 7.44
N ASN A 564 -3.17 -42.48 6.43
CA ASN A 564 -2.59 -41.13 6.56
C ASN A 564 -3.62 -40.00 6.55
N ALA A 565 -4.92 -40.33 6.52
CA ALA A 565 -5.99 -39.34 6.47
C ALA A 565 -6.16 -38.60 7.83
N THR A 566 -6.03 -37.28 7.82
CA THR A 566 -6.28 -36.41 8.98
C THR A 566 -7.78 -36.25 9.26
N GLY A 567 -8.16 -36.26 10.54
CA GLY A 567 -9.55 -35.99 10.97
C GLY A 567 -10.61 -36.96 10.45
N SER A 568 -10.23 -38.17 10.00
CA SER A 568 -11.14 -39.12 9.33
C SER A 568 -11.81 -38.56 8.06
N ASN A 569 -11.17 -37.60 7.39
CA ASN A 569 -11.60 -37.10 6.08
C ASN A 569 -10.96 -37.92 4.96
N TYR A 570 -11.78 -38.64 4.19
CA TYR A 570 -11.34 -39.53 3.11
C TYR A 570 -11.75 -39.04 1.71
N ASN A 571 -12.14 -37.77 1.57
CA ASN A 571 -12.59 -37.23 0.30
C ASN A 571 -11.52 -37.35 -0.78
N ASP A 572 -10.26 -37.04 -0.47
CA ASP A 572 -9.15 -37.18 -1.42
C ASP A 572 -8.93 -38.64 -1.86
N CYS A 573 -9.07 -39.60 -0.94
CA CYS A 573 -9.02 -41.02 -1.26
C CYS A 573 -10.14 -41.41 -2.25
N ALA A 574 -11.36 -40.94 -1.99
CA ALA A 574 -12.53 -41.23 -2.82
C ALA A 574 -12.47 -40.56 -4.19
N GLU A 575 -11.98 -39.31 -4.29
CA GLU A 575 -11.78 -38.61 -5.58
C GLU A 575 -10.71 -39.32 -6.42
N TRP A 576 -9.56 -39.68 -5.84
CA TRP A 576 -8.52 -40.42 -6.57
C TRP A 576 -9.00 -41.80 -7.00
N LEU A 577 -9.76 -42.51 -6.17
CA LEU A 577 -10.38 -43.77 -6.55
C LEU A 577 -11.38 -43.62 -7.70
N ALA A 578 -12.17 -42.56 -7.74
CA ALA A 578 -13.08 -42.28 -8.85
C ALA A 578 -12.32 -42.06 -10.15
N ALA A 579 -11.21 -41.31 -10.12
CA ALA A 579 -10.34 -41.15 -11.29
C ALA A 579 -9.73 -42.48 -11.75
N VAL A 580 -9.29 -43.33 -10.82
CA VAL A 580 -8.78 -44.68 -11.16
C VAL A 580 -9.88 -45.56 -11.75
N PHE A 581 -11.10 -45.51 -11.24
CA PHE A 581 -12.23 -46.27 -11.79
C PHE A 581 -12.56 -45.86 -13.22
N GLU A 582 -12.53 -44.56 -13.53
CA GLU A 582 -12.75 -44.03 -14.87
C GLU A 582 -11.64 -44.46 -15.85
N LEU A 583 -10.39 -44.55 -15.39
CA LEU A 583 -9.23 -44.88 -16.23
C LEU A 583 -8.95 -46.39 -16.37
N ASP A 584 -9.02 -47.13 -15.27
CA ASP A 584 -8.77 -48.57 -15.18
C ASP A 584 -9.63 -49.20 -14.05
N PRO A 585 -10.85 -49.69 -14.39
CA PRO A 585 -11.72 -50.38 -13.44
C PRO A 585 -11.10 -51.63 -12.80
N ALA A 586 -10.12 -52.27 -13.46
CA ALA A 586 -9.43 -53.43 -12.89
C ALA A 586 -8.43 -53.01 -11.80
N ALA A 587 -7.69 -51.92 -12.00
CA ALA A 587 -6.84 -51.34 -10.96
C ALA A 587 -7.64 -50.85 -9.77
N TYR A 588 -8.77 -50.18 -10.00
CA TYR A 588 -9.70 -49.77 -8.94
C TYR A 588 -10.08 -50.95 -8.03
N ARG A 589 -10.53 -52.08 -8.62
CA ARG A 589 -10.90 -53.28 -7.87
C ARG A 589 -9.74 -53.86 -7.05
N ARG A 590 -8.50 -53.76 -7.55
CA ARG A 590 -7.31 -54.20 -6.79
C ARG A 590 -7.07 -53.32 -5.56
N VAL A 591 -7.16 -52.00 -5.70
CA VAL A 591 -6.97 -51.05 -4.58
C VAL A 591 -8.04 -51.28 -3.50
N VAL A 592 -9.31 -51.34 -3.90
CA VAL A 592 -10.44 -51.54 -2.96
C VAL A 592 -10.35 -52.87 -2.21
N ARG A 593 -10.03 -53.98 -2.91
CA ARG A 593 -9.78 -55.27 -2.24
C ARG A 593 -8.60 -55.21 -1.27
N GLY A 594 -7.54 -54.48 -1.62
CA GLY A 594 -6.40 -54.24 -0.74
C GLY A 594 -6.78 -53.50 0.55
N TRP A 595 -7.80 -52.65 0.52
CA TRP A 595 -8.29 -51.91 1.69
C TRP A 595 -9.32 -52.69 2.53
N ALA A 596 -10.00 -53.66 1.94
CA ALA A 596 -11.11 -54.39 2.58
C ALA A 596 -10.73 -55.07 3.91
N GLY A 597 -9.48 -55.50 4.07
CA GLY A 597 -8.97 -56.03 5.35
C GLY A 597 -8.45 -54.92 6.29
N PRO A 598 -7.33 -54.25 5.94
CA PRO A 598 -6.64 -53.28 6.81
C PRO A 598 -7.48 -52.07 7.23
N HIS A 599 -8.50 -51.71 6.44
CA HIS A 599 -9.32 -50.51 6.67
C HIS A 599 -10.82 -50.83 6.87
N ALA A 600 -11.18 -52.10 7.11
CA ALA A 600 -12.57 -52.54 7.30
C ALA A 600 -13.35 -51.69 8.32
N ARG A 601 -12.69 -51.27 9.41
CA ARG A 601 -13.32 -50.52 10.52
C ARG A 601 -13.45 -49.01 10.27
N ARG A 602 -12.86 -48.46 9.20
CA ARG A 602 -12.91 -47.03 8.86
C ARG A 602 -14.22 -46.68 8.15
N LYS A 603 -15.35 -46.66 8.87
CA LYS A 603 -16.69 -46.42 8.31
C LYS A 603 -16.79 -45.18 7.40
N ASN A 604 -16.13 -44.09 7.77
CA ASN A 604 -16.13 -42.84 7.00
C ASN A 604 -15.43 -42.95 5.65
N LEU A 605 -14.44 -43.86 5.50
CA LEU A 605 -13.80 -44.15 4.21
C LEU A 605 -14.80 -44.78 3.24
N TRP A 606 -15.47 -45.84 3.68
CA TRP A 606 -16.45 -46.55 2.87
C TRP A 606 -17.65 -45.68 2.50
N LEU A 607 -18.13 -44.86 3.45
CA LEU A 607 -19.15 -43.85 3.18
C LEU A 607 -18.70 -42.82 2.12
N ALA A 608 -17.44 -42.36 2.17
CA ALA A 608 -16.91 -41.44 1.17
C ALA A 608 -16.88 -42.07 -0.23
N ILE A 609 -16.51 -43.36 -0.34
CA ILE A 609 -16.53 -44.12 -1.60
C ILE A 609 -17.98 -44.28 -2.12
N THR A 610 -18.92 -44.68 -1.26
CA THR A 610 -20.34 -44.83 -1.64
C THR A 610 -20.97 -43.51 -2.08
N ARG A 611 -20.63 -42.38 -1.45
CA ARG A 611 -21.09 -41.03 -1.85
C ARG A 611 -20.67 -40.67 -3.29
N LYS A 612 -19.56 -41.24 -3.78
CA LYS A 612 -19.10 -41.10 -5.17
C LYS A 612 -19.75 -42.10 -6.13
N GLN A 613 -20.69 -42.92 -5.66
CA GLN A 613 -21.39 -43.95 -6.44
C GLN A 613 -20.45 -45.00 -7.04
N LEU A 614 -19.32 -45.27 -6.38
CA LEU A 614 -18.34 -46.26 -6.82
C LEU A 614 -18.72 -47.68 -6.33
N PRO A 615 -18.48 -48.73 -7.13
CA PRO A 615 -18.84 -50.10 -6.77
C PRO A 615 -17.90 -50.67 -5.70
N LEU A 616 -18.45 -51.22 -4.60
CA LEU A 616 -17.68 -51.85 -3.51
C LEU A 616 -17.59 -53.37 -3.67
#